data_AF-A0A2J7ZT79-F1
#
_entry.id   AF-A0A2J7ZT79-F1
#
_cell.length_a   1.000
_cell.length_b   1.000
_cell.length_c   1.000
_cell.angle_alpha   90.00
_cell.angle_beta   90.00
_cell.angle_gamma   90.00
#
_symmetry.space_group_name_H-M   'P 1'
#
loop_
_entity.id
_entity.type
_entity.pdbx_description
1 polymer ?
#
loop_
_entity_poly.entity_id
_entity_poly.type
_entity_poly.pdbx_seq_one_letter_code
_entity_poly.pdbx_strand_id
1 'polypeptide(L)'
;MPTYNLKAIGVVPGAKDFIDIVLSKTQRGTPTVVHNGWNIQRIRQFYMRKVKFTQQNWNEKLSSILDEFPKVEDIHPFYADLLNVLYDKDHYKLALGQLNTARNLVDRVAQDYIRLLKYGDSLYRCKELKRAALGRMCTLMKRQGPSLSYLEQVRGRAALWVGTGVSE
;
A
#
# COMPACT_ATOMS: atom_id res chain seq x y z
N MET A 1 14.90 -26.91 6.17
CA MET A 1 14.72 -26.21 4.89
C MET A 1 13.54 -25.28 5.04
N PRO A 2 13.61 -23.98 4.71
CA PRO A 2 12.43 -23.13 4.76
C PRO A 2 11.46 -23.62 3.68
N THR A 3 10.41 -24.32 4.11
CA THR A 3 9.27 -24.66 3.28
C THR A 3 8.54 -23.35 2.99
N TYR A 4 8.80 -22.74 1.84
CA TYR A 4 8.13 -21.52 1.41
C TYR A 4 6.64 -21.82 1.24
N ASN A 5 5.83 -21.42 2.22
CA ASN A 5 4.40 -21.71 2.23
C ASN A 5 3.66 -20.68 1.36
N LEU A 6 3.68 -20.90 0.04
CA LEU A 6 2.99 -20.06 -0.96
C LEU A 6 1.46 -20.01 -0.73
N LYS A 7 0.88 -20.89 0.11
CA LYS A 7 -0.53 -20.83 0.55
C LYS A 7 -0.82 -19.73 1.59
N ALA A 8 0.19 -19.21 2.28
CA ALA A 8 0.01 -18.23 3.36
C ALA A 8 -0.09 -16.77 2.88
N ILE A 9 0.01 -16.52 1.57
CA ILE A 9 -0.06 -15.17 1.00
C ILE A 9 -1.51 -14.66 1.07
N GLY A 10 -1.69 -13.50 1.70
CA GLY A 10 -2.96 -12.82 1.82
C GLY A 10 -3.50 -12.37 0.46
N VAL A 11 -4.81 -12.13 0.40
CA VAL A 11 -5.45 -11.61 -0.82
C VAL A 11 -4.92 -10.21 -1.10
N VAL A 12 -4.40 -9.98 -2.32
CA VAL A 12 -3.97 -8.65 -2.77
C VAL A 12 -5.19 -7.94 -3.38
N PRO A 13 -5.73 -6.91 -2.71
CA PRO A 13 -6.90 -6.20 -3.24
C PRO A 13 -6.55 -5.44 -4.51
N GLY A 14 -7.53 -5.30 -5.41
CA GLY A 14 -7.40 -4.43 -6.57
C GLY A 14 -7.19 -2.97 -6.18
N ALA A 15 -6.62 -2.15 -7.06
CA ALA A 15 -6.25 -0.77 -6.72
C ALA A 15 -7.42 0.09 -6.19
N LYS A 16 -8.64 -0.12 -6.70
CA LYS A 16 -9.83 0.60 -6.24
C LYS A 16 -10.21 0.18 -4.82
N ASP A 17 -10.36 -1.12 -4.59
CA ASP A 17 -10.71 -1.66 -3.28
C ASP A 17 -9.65 -1.33 -2.23
N PHE A 18 -8.38 -1.33 -2.66
CA PHE A 18 -7.26 -0.97 -1.80
C PHE A 18 -7.35 0.48 -1.31
N ILE A 19 -7.72 1.41 -2.19
CA ILE A 19 -7.98 2.81 -1.83
C ILE A 19 -9.18 2.91 -0.87
N ASP A 20 -10.27 2.23 -1.18
CA ASP A 20 -11.49 2.30 -0.37
C ASP A 20 -11.28 1.74 1.04
N ILE A 21 -10.53 0.64 1.18
CA ILE A 21 -10.15 0.07 2.48
C ILE A 21 -9.34 1.08 3.31
N VAL A 22 -8.32 1.72 2.73
CA VAL A 22 -7.45 2.66 3.46
C VAL A 22 -8.18 3.95 3.82
N LEU A 23 -9.00 4.50 2.91
CA LEU A 23 -9.79 5.70 3.18
C LEU A 23 -10.89 5.43 4.22
N SER A 24 -11.56 4.29 4.15
CA SER A 24 -12.55 3.85 5.16
C SER A 24 -11.92 3.68 6.53
N LYS A 25 -10.74 3.04 6.62
CA LYS A 25 -9.99 2.89 7.88
C LYS A 25 -9.59 4.25 8.44
N THR A 26 -9.16 5.18 7.58
CA THR A 26 -8.81 6.56 7.99
C THR A 26 -10.01 7.29 8.58
N GLN A 27 -11.18 7.18 7.95
CA GLN A 27 -12.39 7.87 8.41
C GLN A 27 -12.90 7.32 9.74
N ARG A 28 -12.84 6.00 9.95
CA ARG A 28 -13.25 5.35 11.21
C ARG A 28 -12.24 5.49 12.34
N GLY A 29 -10.95 5.51 12.03
CA GLY A 29 -9.85 5.55 13.01
C GLY A 29 -9.43 6.95 13.48
N THR A 30 -9.98 8.02 12.89
CA THR A 30 -9.63 9.41 13.26
C THR A 30 -10.88 10.24 13.53
N PRO A 31 -10.82 11.23 14.45
CA PRO A 31 -11.97 12.11 14.70
C PRO A 31 -12.39 12.83 13.41
N THR A 32 -13.69 13.06 13.24
CA THR A 32 -14.29 13.54 11.97
C THR A 32 -14.81 14.97 12.05
N VAL A 33 -15.21 15.42 13.23
CA VAL A 33 -15.80 16.75 13.44
C VAL A 33 -14.72 17.79 13.73
N VAL A 34 -14.83 18.95 13.07
CA VAL A 34 -14.02 20.14 13.33
C VAL A 34 -14.92 21.37 13.27
N HIS A 35 -14.69 22.34 14.17
CA HIS A 35 -15.47 23.58 14.23
C HIS A 35 -14.60 24.78 13.86
N ASN A 36 -15.22 25.80 13.25
CA ASN A 36 -14.52 26.98 12.74
C ASN A 36 -13.94 27.89 13.83
N GLY A 37 -14.44 27.80 15.07
CA GLY A 37 -13.97 28.60 16.21
C GLY A 37 -12.80 27.99 17.01
N TRP A 38 -12.25 26.85 16.57
CA TRP A 38 -11.11 26.24 17.27
C TRP A 38 -9.80 27.00 17.00
N ASN A 39 -8.89 26.96 17.99
CA ASN A 39 -7.52 27.46 17.79
C ASN A 39 -6.88 26.77 16.58
N ILE A 40 -6.24 27.56 15.71
CA ILE A 40 -5.58 27.10 14.49
C ILE A 40 -4.62 25.93 14.73
N GLN A 41 -3.93 25.90 15.87
CA GLN A 41 -3.02 24.81 16.23
C GLN A 41 -3.75 23.46 16.35
N ARG A 42 -4.96 23.46 16.92
CA ARG A 42 -5.82 22.27 17.02
C ARG A 42 -6.30 21.81 15.65
N ILE A 43 -6.69 22.75 14.77
CA ILE A 43 -7.11 22.47 13.38
C ILE A 43 -5.95 21.85 12.59
N ARG A 44 -4.75 22.43 12.71
CA ARG A 44 -3.53 21.90 12.08
C ARG A 44 -3.23 20.48 12.54
N GLN A 45 -3.25 20.23 13.85
CA GLN A 45 -3.03 18.89 14.42
C GLN A 45 -4.08 17.88 13.95
N PHE A 46 -5.34 18.29 13.84
CA PHE A 46 -6.43 17.45 13.34
C PHE A 46 -6.16 16.97 11.90
N TYR A 47 -5.80 17.87 10.99
CA TYR A 47 -5.51 17.51 9.60
C TYR A 47 -4.17 16.79 9.43
N MET A 48 -3.14 17.17 10.20
CA MET A 48 -1.86 16.45 10.23
C MET A 48 -2.04 15.00 10.68
N ARG A 49 -2.87 14.76 11.71
CA ARG A 49 -3.18 13.40 12.18
C ARG A 49 -3.83 12.57 11.09
N LYS A 50 -4.75 13.13 10.31
CA LYS A 50 -5.39 12.42 9.18
C LYS A 50 -4.36 12.03 8.12
N VAL A 51 -3.51 12.95 7.68
CA VAL A 51 -2.48 12.67 6.65
C VAL A 51 -1.49 11.61 7.14
N LYS A 52 -1.01 11.74 8.38
CA LYS A 52 -0.06 10.78 8.98
C LYS A 52 -0.68 9.40 9.19
N PHE A 53 -1.93 9.33 9.65
CA PHE A 53 -2.64 8.07 9.82
C PHE A 53 -2.86 7.36 8.48
N THR A 54 -3.19 8.09 7.42
CA THR A 54 -3.30 7.49 6.08
C THR A 54 -1.95 6.99 5.56
N GLN A 55 -0.87 7.77 5.72
CA GLN A 55 0.48 7.34 5.37
C GLN A 55 0.87 6.03 6.08
N GLN A 56 0.66 5.95 7.40
CA GLN A 56 0.94 4.75 8.17
C GLN A 56 0.16 3.53 7.65
N ASN A 57 -1.14 3.69 7.39
CA ASN A 57 -1.96 2.60 6.85
C ASN A 57 -1.50 2.12 5.47
N TRP A 58 -1.06 3.04 4.59
CA TRP A 58 -0.47 2.68 3.30
C TRP A 58 0.80 1.86 3.48
N ASN A 59 1.70 2.30 4.36
CA ASN A 59 2.96 1.60 4.62
C ASN A 59 2.74 0.23 5.26
N GLU A 60 1.87 0.11 6.26
CA GLU A 60 1.54 -1.18 6.88
C GLU A 60 1.04 -2.17 5.84
N LYS A 61 0.11 -1.74 4.97
CA LYS A 61 -0.46 -2.62 3.94
C LYS A 61 0.51 -2.97 2.83
N LEU A 62 1.29 -2.00 2.33
CA LEU A 62 2.29 -2.26 1.29
C LEU A 62 3.42 -3.13 1.82
N SER A 63 3.86 -2.94 3.06
CA SER A 63 4.88 -3.79 3.68
C SER A 63 4.36 -5.22 3.89
N SER A 64 3.12 -5.41 4.38
CA SER A 64 2.50 -6.75 4.48
C SER A 64 2.57 -7.50 3.14
N ILE A 65 2.19 -6.83 2.04
CA ILE A 65 2.26 -7.41 0.70
C ILE A 65 3.72 -7.75 0.33
N LEU A 66 4.66 -6.83 0.54
CA LEU A 66 6.07 -7.06 0.20
C LEU A 66 6.73 -8.17 1.02
N ASP A 67 6.33 -8.36 2.28
CA ASP A 67 6.91 -9.35 3.19
C ASP A 67 6.32 -10.75 2.95
N GLU A 68 5.08 -10.83 2.47
CA GLU A 68 4.40 -12.09 2.11
C GLU A 68 4.97 -12.72 0.83
N PHE A 69 5.51 -11.91 -0.08
CA PHE A 69 6.08 -12.39 -1.34
C PHE A 69 7.56 -12.76 -1.19
N PRO A 70 7.97 -14.00 -1.53
CA PRO A 70 9.35 -14.41 -1.39
C PRO A 70 10.23 -13.75 -2.46
N LYS A 71 11.39 -13.23 -2.05
CA LYS A 71 12.35 -12.63 -2.98
C LYS A 71 13.00 -13.71 -3.83
N VAL A 72 13.02 -13.51 -5.15
CA VAL A 72 13.58 -14.51 -6.09
C VAL A 72 15.05 -14.83 -5.84
N GLU A 73 15.80 -13.91 -5.22
CA GLU A 73 17.23 -14.07 -4.90
C GLU A 73 17.48 -15.00 -3.69
N ASP A 74 16.51 -15.12 -2.77
CA ASP A 74 16.64 -15.92 -1.54
C ASP A 74 16.03 -17.34 -1.70
N ILE A 75 15.46 -17.64 -2.86
CA ILE A 75 14.80 -18.91 -3.17
C ILE A 75 15.82 -19.91 -3.76
N HIS A 76 15.67 -21.20 -3.44
CA HIS A 76 16.51 -22.26 -4.00
C HIS A 76 16.45 -22.27 -5.55
N PRO A 77 17.58 -22.48 -6.27
CA PRO A 77 17.66 -22.40 -7.73
C PRO A 77 16.53 -23.15 -8.46
N PHE A 78 16.16 -24.34 -7.99
CA PHE A 78 15.03 -25.11 -8.53
C PHE A 78 13.70 -24.34 -8.57
N TYR A 79 13.32 -23.69 -7.46
CA TYR A 79 12.07 -22.92 -7.40
C TYR A 79 12.19 -21.58 -8.15
N ALA A 80 13.40 -21.01 -8.23
CA ALA A 80 13.67 -19.82 -9.02
C ALA A 80 13.50 -20.09 -10.52
N ASP A 81 14.01 -21.23 -11.01
CA ASP A 81 13.83 -21.65 -12.41
C ASP A 81 12.36 -21.98 -12.72
N LEU A 82 11.66 -22.65 -11.80
CA LEU A 82 10.22 -22.89 -11.92
C LEU A 82 9.43 -21.58 -12.01
N LEU A 83 9.75 -20.59 -11.16
CA LEU A 83 9.10 -19.28 -11.19
C LEU A 83 9.41 -18.52 -12.48
N ASN A 84 10.63 -18.63 -12.99
CA ASN A 84 11.03 -18.01 -14.25
C ASN A 84 10.23 -18.56 -15.44
N VAL A 85 10.06 -19.89 -15.52
CA VAL A 85 9.27 -20.54 -16.57
C VAL A 85 7.78 -20.15 -16.48
N LEU A 86 7.25 -19.98 -15.28
CA LEU A 86 5.81 -19.74 -15.08
C LEU A 86 5.40 -18.26 -15.17
N TYR A 87 6.25 -17.33 -14.73
CA TYR A 87 5.84 -15.95 -14.46
C TYR A 87 6.79 -14.87 -14.96
N ASP A 88 7.89 -15.23 -15.63
CA ASP A 88 9.00 -14.33 -15.97
C ASP A 88 9.56 -13.61 -14.73
N LYS A 89 10.78 -13.99 -14.36
CA LYS A 89 11.47 -13.45 -13.18
C LYS A 89 11.61 -11.93 -13.22
N ASP A 90 11.79 -11.35 -14.40
CA ASP A 90 12.00 -9.91 -14.55
C ASP A 90 10.72 -9.12 -14.31
N HIS A 91 9.58 -9.62 -14.81
CA HIS A 91 8.30 -8.98 -14.57
C HIS A 91 7.89 -9.05 -13.09
N TYR A 92 8.14 -10.19 -12.43
CA TYR A 92 7.90 -10.35 -11.00
C TYR A 92 8.74 -9.38 -10.15
N LYS A 93 10.04 -9.29 -10.42
CA LYS A 93 10.95 -8.36 -9.73
C LYS A 93 10.56 -6.91 -9.97
N LEU A 94 10.14 -6.56 -11.19
CA LEU A 94 9.68 -5.23 -11.54
C LEU A 94 8.40 -4.84 -10.78
N ALA A 95 7.42 -5.74 -10.70
CA ALA A 95 6.16 -5.49 -9.98
C ALA A 95 6.41 -5.22 -8.49
N LEU A 96 7.23 -6.03 -7.82
CA LEU A 96 7.62 -5.80 -6.43
C LEU A 96 8.44 -4.51 -6.25
N GLY A 97 9.35 -4.21 -7.17
CA GLY A 97 10.13 -2.97 -7.18
C GLY A 97 9.27 -1.71 -7.32
N GLN A 98 8.22 -1.78 -8.14
CA GLN A 98 7.24 -0.70 -8.31
C GLN A 98 6.44 -0.46 -7.03
N LEU A 99 6.04 -1.51 -6.31
CA LEU A 99 5.36 -1.37 -5.00
C LEU A 99 6.26 -0.75 -3.94
N ASN A 100 7.52 -1.18 -3.86
CA ASN A 100 8.49 -0.59 -2.92
C ASN A 100 8.74 0.90 -3.24
N THR A 101 8.84 1.25 -4.53
CA THR A 101 8.96 2.64 -4.97
C THR A 101 7.71 3.45 -4.63
N ALA A 102 6.52 2.87 -4.81
CA ALA A 102 5.25 3.50 -4.44
C ALA A 102 5.16 3.81 -2.94
N ARG A 103 5.59 2.86 -2.09
CA ARG A 103 5.71 3.07 -0.64
C ARG A 103 6.54 4.32 -0.31
N ASN A 104 7.76 4.39 -0.86
CA ASN A 104 8.65 5.53 -0.66
C ASN A 104 8.08 6.85 -1.19
N LEU A 105 7.33 6.82 -2.30
CA LEU A 105 6.66 8.01 -2.84
C LEU A 105 5.51 8.50 -1.94
N VAL A 106 4.74 7.58 -1.35
CA VAL A 106 3.69 7.93 -0.39
C VAL A 106 4.28 8.64 0.83
N ASP A 107 5.42 8.16 1.34
CA ASP A 107 6.14 8.81 2.45
C ASP A 107 6.59 10.23 2.12
N ARG A 108 7.19 10.44 0.95
CA ARG A 108 7.61 11.77 0.51
C ARG A 108 6.41 12.73 0.41
N VAL A 109 5.32 12.27 -0.22
CA VAL A 109 4.10 13.08 -0.35
C VAL A 109 3.52 13.43 1.03
N ALA A 110 3.49 12.47 1.96
CA ALA A 110 3.01 12.73 3.32
C ALA A 110 3.88 13.77 4.04
N GLN A 111 5.20 13.61 3.99
CA GLN A 111 6.16 14.48 4.65
C GLN A 111 6.03 15.93 4.16
N ASP A 112 5.91 16.11 2.84
CA ASP A 112 5.79 17.44 2.23
C ASP A 112 4.48 18.13 2.61
N TYR A 113 3.36 17.41 2.58
CA TYR A 113 2.08 17.99 3.00
C TYR A 113 1.99 18.26 4.49
N ILE A 114 2.63 17.44 5.34
CA ILE A 114 2.73 17.71 6.77
C ILE A 114 3.52 19.00 7.01
N ARG A 115 4.61 19.22 6.28
CA ARG A 115 5.37 20.48 6.34
C ARG A 115 4.51 21.67 5.93
N LEU A 116 3.75 21.57 4.84
CA LEU A 116 2.84 22.64 4.40
C LEU A 116 1.72 22.92 5.41
N LEU A 117 1.16 21.88 6.04
CA LEU A 117 0.09 22.02 7.04
C LEU A 117 0.54 22.76 8.31
N LYS A 118 1.84 22.76 8.64
CA LYS A 118 2.38 23.53 9.79
C LYS A 118 2.13 25.03 9.65
N TYR A 119 2.09 25.53 8.41
CA TYR A 119 1.92 26.95 8.09
C TYR A 119 0.50 27.29 7.61
N GLY A 120 -0.47 26.38 7.77
CA GLY A 120 -1.87 26.64 7.40
C GLY A 120 -2.48 27.75 8.26
N ASP A 121 -3.00 28.80 7.64
CA ASP A 121 -3.59 29.99 8.28
C ASP A 121 -5.08 29.82 8.63
N SER A 122 -5.80 29.02 7.84
CA SER A 122 -7.26 28.91 7.88
C SER A 122 -7.72 27.45 7.83
N LEU A 123 -8.95 27.23 8.30
CA LEU A 123 -9.61 25.92 8.21
C LEU A 123 -9.78 25.47 6.76
N TYR A 124 -10.10 26.40 5.85
CA TYR A 124 -10.25 26.15 4.43
C TYR A 124 -8.94 25.65 3.81
N ARG A 125 -7.84 26.39 3.98
CA ARG A 125 -6.52 26.01 3.46
C ARG A 125 -6.04 24.67 3.99
N CYS A 126 -6.26 24.39 5.28
CA CYS A 126 -5.91 23.09 5.86
C CYS A 126 -6.76 21.94 5.27
N LYS A 127 -8.05 22.19 5.00
CA LYS A 127 -8.95 21.20 4.38
C LYS A 127 -8.51 20.89 2.94
N GLU A 128 -8.13 21.90 2.18
CA GLU A 128 -7.62 21.75 0.82
C GLU A 128 -6.30 20.98 0.78
N LEU A 129 -5.34 21.34 1.63
CA LEU A 129 -4.06 20.63 1.74
C LEU A 129 -4.28 19.15 2.08
N LYS A 130 -5.20 18.83 3.00
CA LYS A 130 -5.56 17.45 3.31
C LYS A 130 -6.17 16.73 2.09
N ARG A 131 -7.09 17.38 1.37
CA ARG A 131 -7.72 16.78 0.18
C ARG A 131 -6.69 16.51 -0.91
N ALA A 132 -5.78 17.44 -1.14
CA ALA A 132 -4.70 17.31 -2.10
C ALA A 132 -3.73 16.18 -1.71
N ALA A 133 -3.37 16.07 -0.42
CA ALA A 133 -2.53 14.98 0.10
C ALA A 133 -3.11 13.60 -0.17
N LEU A 134 -4.35 13.38 0.28
CA LEU A 134 -5.02 12.10 0.07
C LEU A 134 -5.25 11.81 -1.41
N GLY A 135 -5.59 12.83 -2.20
CA GLY A 135 -5.73 12.71 -3.65
C GLY A 135 -4.45 12.24 -4.34
N ARG A 136 -3.30 12.86 -4.02
CA ARG A 136 -2.00 12.47 -4.58
C ARG A 136 -1.63 11.03 -4.21
N MET A 137 -1.85 10.62 -2.96
CA MET A 137 -1.63 9.23 -2.52
C MET A 137 -2.52 8.24 -3.28
N CYS A 138 -3.80 8.56 -3.46
CA CYS A 138 -4.72 7.69 -4.20
C CYS A 138 -4.33 7.58 -5.68
N THR A 139 -3.96 8.68 -6.33
CA THR A 139 -3.53 8.67 -7.74
C THR A 139 -2.26 7.85 -7.94
N LEU A 140 -1.29 7.96 -7.02
CA LEU A 140 -0.09 7.12 -7.03
C LEU A 140 -0.45 5.63 -6.98
N MET A 141 -1.42 5.25 -6.14
CA MET A 141 -1.85 3.86 -6.03
C MET A 141 -2.67 3.36 -7.21
N LYS A 142 -3.52 4.21 -7.81
CA LYS A 142 -4.22 3.87 -9.06
C LYS A 142 -3.25 3.51 -10.18
N ARG A 143 -2.10 4.21 -10.25
CA ARG A 143 -1.07 3.93 -11.26
C ARG A 143 -0.44 2.54 -11.11
N GLN A 144 -0.39 2.00 -9.89
CA GLN A 144 0.14 0.65 -9.61
C GLN A 144 -0.89 -0.48 -9.79
N GLY A 145 -2.08 -0.17 -10.34
CA GLY A 145 -3.13 -1.15 -10.57
C GLY A 145 -2.70 -2.39 -11.38
N PRO A 146 -1.96 -2.25 -12.50
CA PRO A 146 -1.48 -3.40 -13.27
C PRO A 146 -0.60 -4.34 -12.45
N SER A 147 0.32 -3.78 -11.66
CA SER A 147 1.26 -4.54 -10.83
C SER A 147 0.54 -5.30 -9.71
N LEU A 148 -0.48 -4.68 -9.09
CA LEU A 148 -1.33 -5.34 -8.09
C LEU A 148 -2.16 -6.47 -8.71
N SER A 149 -2.71 -6.27 -9.90
CA SER A 149 -3.48 -7.30 -10.62
C SER A 149 -2.59 -8.49 -11.00
N TYR A 150 -1.37 -8.23 -11.46
CA TYR A 150 -0.41 -9.27 -11.76
C TYR A 150 -0.03 -10.08 -10.50
N LEU A 151 0.26 -9.41 -9.38
CA LEU A 151 0.59 -10.10 -8.12
C LEU A 151 -0.56 -10.97 -7.59
N GLU A 152 -1.82 -10.53 -7.76
CA GLU A 152 -2.97 -11.36 -7.40
C GLU A 152 -3.11 -12.58 -8.31
N GLN A 153 -2.81 -12.45 -9.61
CA GLN A 153 -2.78 -13.61 -10.53
C GLN A 153 -1.68 -14.60 -10.15
N VAL A 154 -0.49 -14.12 -9.81
CA VAL A 154 0.63 -14.95 -9.32
C VAL A 154 0.20 -15.71 -8.07
N ARG A 155 -0.38 -15.01 -7.08
CA ARG A 155 -0.89 -15.60 -5.83
C ARG A 155 -2.00 -16.62 -6.09
N GLY A 156 -2.99 -16.30 -6.91
CA GLY A 156 -4.11 -17.19 -7.23
C GLY A 156 -3.67 -18.49 -7.90
N ARG A 157 -2.77 -18.39 -8.88
CA ARG A 157 -2.24 -19.58 -9.55
C ARG A 157 -1.30 -20.35 -8.62
N ALA A 158 -0.43 -19.71 -7.82
CA ALA A 158 0.39 -20.38 -6.81
C ALA A 158 -0.44 -21.16 -5.76
N ALA A 159 -1.60 -20.64 -5.34
CA ALA A 159 -2.51 -21.33 -4.43
C ALA A 159 -3.12 -22.61 -5.03
N LEU A 160 -3.40 -22.62 -6.35
CA LEU A 160 -3.93 -23.80 -7.05
C LEU A 160 -2.92 -24.96 -7.10
N TRP A 161 -1.64 -24.69 -7.35
CA TRP A 161 -0.60 -25.73 -7.43
C TRP A 161 -0.42 -26.52 -6.14
N VAL A 162 -0.57 -25.87 -4.99
CA VAL A 162 -0.43 -26.52 -3.68
C VAL A 162 -1.74 -27.24 -3.28
N GLY A 163 -2.86 -26.99 -3.96
CA GLY A 163 -4.12 -27.70 -3.78
C GLY A 163 -4.19 -29.05 -4.51
N THR A 164 -3.43 -29.21 -5.60
CA THR A 164 -3.44 -30.42 -6.45
C THR A 164 -2.29 -31.39 -6.16
N GLY A 165 -1.45 -31.11 -5.16
CA GLY A 165 -0.17 -31.79 -4.96
C GLY A 165 0.09 -32.35 -3.56
N VAL A 166 -0.94 -32.79 -2.81
CA VAL A 166 -0.80 -33.73 -1.68
C VAL A 166 -2.12 -34.51 -1.51
N SER A 167 -2.28 -35.55 -2.32
CA SER A 167 -3.17 -36.70 -2.07
C SER A 167 -2.41 -37.96 -2.49
N GLU A 168 -1.23 -38.15 -1.92
CA GLU A 168 -0.56 -39.45 -1.73
C GLU A 168 0.06 -39.44 -0.33
#